data_AF-A0A9D5WAS7-F1
#
_entry.id   AF-A0A9D5WAS7-F1
#
_cell.length_a   1.000
_cell.length_b   1.000
_cell.length_c   1.000
_cell.angle_alpha   90.00
_cell.angle_beta   90.00
_cell.angle_gamma   90.00
#
_symmetry.space_group_name_H-M   'P 1'
#
loop_
_entity.id
_entity.type
_entity.pdbx_description
1 polymer ?
#
loop_
_entity_poly.entity_id
_entity_poly.type
_entity_poly.pdbx_seq_one_letter_code
_entity_poly.pdbx_strand_id
1 'polypeptide(L)'
;MTRFGHTKTVVTALILTAILIMMSGCSVIFPDKKKPPEGENRGYYEGMYNVFDDLEGAAKDMAQGIITNLKIDFHRSDTVKLSPIVVTTFADLNDLSLTTTLGRSFSEMVMTGLHAKNFEIIEMRKGNAIDIVKNDGEFMLTRDLRDLAKNHNAKSVFVGTYTVTDKAVVFNGRIIGIADSKLYSAWTTRLVRTKEVDSLLRQKKHTATPEAENENYNGKSKSKKKKTKANNNQQPDKEMDDEPVKVYERPPAN
;
A
#
# COMPACT_ATOMS: atom_id res chain seq x y z
N MET A 1 -13.14 -13.83 75.91
CA MET A 1 -14.23 -13.16 75.16
C MET A 1 -13.64 -12.22 74.11
N THR A 2 -13.11 -12.71 72.97
CA THR A 2 -12.57 -11.84 71.89
C THR A 2 -12.60 -12.52 70.50
N ARG A 3 -13.58 -13.40 70.22
CA ARG A 3 -13.67 -14.07 68.90
C ARG A 3 -14.79 -13.57 67.99
N PHE A 4 -15.61 -12.61 68.44
CA PHE A 4 -16.81 -12.15 67.72
C PHE A 4 -16.62 -10.87 66.90
N GLY A 5 -15.54 -10.11 67.13
CA GLY A 5 -15.27 -8.85 66.41
C GLY A 5 -14.58 -9.05 65.07
N HIS A 6 -13.72 -10.07 64.96
CA HIS A 6 -12.89 -10.30 63.76
C HIS A 6 -13.68 -10.85 62.57
N THR A 7 -14.72 -11.65 62.80
CA THR A 7 -15.53 -12.23 61.72
C THR A 7 -16.38 -11.18 61.03
N LYS A 8 -16.90 -10.19 61.77
CA LYS A 8 -17.71 -9.10 61.18
C LYS A 8 -16.88 -8.17 60.30
N THR A 9 -15.66 -7.82 60.71
CA THR A 9 -14.75 -6.97 59.92
C THR A 9 -14.22 -7.65 58.67
N VAL A 10 -13.97 -8.96 58.71
CA VAL A 10 -13.53 -9.73 57.52
C VAL A 10 -14.66 -9.87 56.52
N VAL A 11 -15.89 -10.13 56.98
CA VAL A 11 -17.06 -10.25 56.09
C VAL A 11 -17.39 -8.91 55.43
N THR A 12 -17.34 -7.79 56.17
CA THR A 12 -17.57 -6.46 55.57
C THR A 12 -16.48 -6.08 54.57
N ALA A 13 -15.21 -6.42 54.84
CA ALA A 13 -14.11 -6.19 53.92
C ALA A 13 -14.24 -7.02 52.62
N LEU A 14 -14.70 -8.28 52.71
CA LEU A 14 -14.94 -9.13 51.54
C LEU A 14 -16.12 -8.65 50.69
N ILE A 15 -17.18 -8.14 51.32
CA ILE A 15 -18.32 -7.55 50.59
C ILE A 15 -17.91 -6.26 49.87
N LEU A 16 -17.14 -5.39 50.52
CA LEU A 16 -16.64 -4.14 49.92
C LEU A 16 -15.70 -4.40 48.73
N THR A 17 -14.83 -5.40 48.83
CA THR A 17 -13.92 -5.76 47.73
C THR A 17 -14.66 -6.40 46.54
N ALA A 18 -15.69 -7.21 46.80
CA ALA A 18 -16.53 -7.76 45.74
C ALA A 18 -17.30 -6.69 44.96
N ILE A 19 -17.78 -5.63 45.64
CA ILE A 19 -18.49 -4.52 45.00
C ILE A 19 -17.56 -3.67 44.11
N LEU A 20 -16.31 -3.46 44.52
CA LEU A 20 -15.29 -2.75 43.73
C LEU A 20 -14.92 -3.48 42.43
N ILE A 21 -14.95 -4.82 42.42
CA ILE A 21 -14.67 -5.63 41.23
C ILE A 21 -15.87 -5.61 40.25
N MET A 22 -17.09 -5.38 40.71
CA MET A 22 -18.26 -5.25 39.81
C MET A 22 -18.31 -3.91 39.08
N MET A 23 -17.60 -2.88 39.54
CA MET A 23 -17.54 -1.58 38.85
C MET A 23 -16.46 -1.51 37.77
N SER A 24 -15.62 -2.54 37.58
CA SER A 24 -14.85 -2.68 36.34
C SER A 24 -15.77 -3.20 35.23
N GLY A 25 -16.82 -2.44 34.93
CA GLY A 25 -17.52 -2.55 33.67
C GLY A 25 -16.50 -2.35 32.56
N CYS A 26 -16.33 -3.36 31.71
CA CYS A 26 -15.58 -3.20 30.48
C CYS A 26 -16.25 -2.07 29.70
N SER A 27 -15.61 -0.89 29.66
CA SER A 27 -15.94 0.11 28.66
C SER A 27 -15.67 -0.55 27.31
N VAL A 28 -16.74 -1.03 26.68
CA VAL A 28 -16.72 -1.35 25.26
C VAL A 28 -16.63 0.01 24.59
N ILE A 29 -15.41 0.48 24.35
CA ILE A 29 -15.16 1.69 23.58
C ILE A 29 -15.65 1.37 22.17
N PHE A 30 -16.89 1.76 21.88
CA PHE A 30 -17.33 1.85 20.51
C PHE A 30 -16.39 2.86 19.84
N PRO A 31 -15.66 2.48 18.77
CA PRO A 31 -14.86 3.44 18.04
C PRO A 31 -15.81 4.57 17.63
N ASP A 32 -15.49 5.80 18.07
CA ASP A 32 -16.27 6.98 17.71
C ASP A 32 -16.44 6.96 16.19
N LYS A 33 -17.68 7.10 15.71
CA LYS A 33 -17.93 7.14 14.27
C LYS A 33 -17.22 8.40 13.78
N LYS A 34 -16.00 8.24 13.26
CA LYS A 34 -15.25 9.35 12.67
C LYS A 34 -16.19 10.05 11.70
N LYS A 35 -16.48 11.31 12.00
CA LYS A 35 -17.31 12.13 11.11
C LYS A 35 -16.63 12.12 9.74
N PRO A 36 -17.39 11.99 8.64
CA PRO A 36 -16.80 12.03 7.31
C PRO A 36 -16.00 13.32 7.15
N PRO A 37 -14.88 13.29 6.40
CA PRO A 37 -14.09 14.48 6.12
C PRO A 37 -14.96 15.65 5.67
N GLU A 38 -14.65 16.85 6.16
CA GLU A 38 -15.40 18.04 5.78
C GLU A 38 -15.11 18.44 4.34
N GLY A 39 -16.06 19.13 3.69
CA GLY A 39 -15.90 19.65 2.33
C GLY A 39 -17.00 19.23 1.36
N GLU A 40 -16.81 19.60 0.10
CA GLU A 40 -17.79 19.44 -1.01
C GLU A 40 -18.26 17.99 -1.19
N ASN A 41 -17.40 17.01 -0.87
CA ASN A 41 -17.69 15.59 -1.02
C ASN A 41 -18.13 14.89 0.28
N ARG A 42 -18.47 15.62 1.35
CA ARG A 42 -18.81 15.03 2.67
C ARG A 42 -19.85 13.90 2.58
N GLY A 43 -20.91 14.09 1.80
CA GLY A 43 -21.97 13.08 1.61
C GLY A 43 -21.51 11.80 0.90
N TYR A 44 -20.44 11.86 0.10
CA TYR A 44 -19.87 10.67 -0.54
C TYR A 44 -19.16 9.75 0.47
N TYR A 45 -18.59 10.31 1.54
CA TYR A 45 -17.87 9.54 2.57
C TYR A 45 -18.80 9.10 3.71
N GLU A 46 -20.07 9.48 3.70
CA GLU A 46 -21.01 9.14 4.74
C GLU A 46 -21.21 7.61 4.83
N GLY A 47 -21.09 7.06 6.04
CA GLY A 47 -21.15 5.61 6.27
C GLY A 47 -19.89 4.83 5.90
N MET A 48 -18.86 5.48 5.34
CA MET A 48 -17.56 4.86 5.12
C MET A 48 -16.68 5.02 6.36
N TYR A 49 -16.18 3.91 6.91
CA TYR A 49 -15.41 3.91 8.17
C TYR A 49 -13.90 4.14 8.00
N ASN A 50 -13.37 3.98 6.78
CA ASN A 50 -11.93 3.93 6.50
C ASN A 50 -11.54 5.08 5.57
N VAL A 51 -11.98 6.30 5.87
CA VAL A 51 -11.73 7.50 5.06
C VAL A 51 -10.99 8.54 5.89
N PHE A 52 -9.93 9.09 5.32
CA PHE A 52 -9.02 10.02 5.97
C PHE A 52 -8.73 11.19 5.02
N ASP A 53 -8.61 12.38 5.57
CA ASP A 53 -8.19 13.60 4.86
C ASP A 53 -6.68 13.83 4.91
N ASP A 54 -5.96 13.06 5.73
CA ASP A 54 -4.51 13.11 5.89
C ASP A 54 -3.83 11.77 5.59
N LEU A 55 -2.61 11.85 5.04
CA LEU A 55 -1.85 10.68 4.58
C LEU A 55 -1.43 9.76 5.73
N GLU A 56 -1.04 10.35 6.87
CA GLU A 56 -0.56 9.61 8.04
C GLU A 56 -1.69 8.79 8.67
N GLY A 57 -2.88 9.39 8.82
CA GLY A 57 -4.09 8.76 9.32
C GLY A 57 -4.51 7.56 8.49
N ALA A 58 -4.51 7.72 7.15
CA ALA A 58 -4.75 6.60 6.23
C ALA A 58 -3.71 5.49 6.38
N ALA A 59 -2.42 5.82 6.45
CA ALA A 59 -1.35 4.82 6.55
C ALA A 59 -1.39 4.07 7.90
N LYS A 60 -1.67 4.78 9.00
CA LYS A 60 -1.84 4.20 10.33
C LYS A 60 -3.04 3.25 10.37
N ASP A 61 -4.15 3.64 9.74
CA ASP A 61 -5.31 2.78 9.58
C ASP A 61 -4.99 1.52 8.76
N MET A 62 -4.25 1.66 7.67
CA MET A 62 -3.78 0.52 6.88
C MET A 62 -2.94 -0.46 7.72
N ALA A 63 -1.92 0.03 8.43
CA ALA A 63 -1.09 -0.82 9.27
C ALA A 63 -1.91 -1.51 10.38
N GLN A 64 -2.78 -0.76 11.07
CA GLN A 64 -3.61 -1.31 12.14
C GLN A 64 -4.63 -2.32 11.62
N GLY A 65 -5.28 -2.02 10.50
CA GLY A 65 -6.26 -2.89 9.86
C GLY A 65 -5.66 -4.21 9.39
N ILE A 66 -4.45 -4.17 8.83
CA ILE A 66 -3.70 -5.37 8.46
C ILE A 66 -3.42 -6.24 9.69
N ILE A 67 -2.96 -5.64 10.78
CA ILE A 67 -2.63 -6.38 12.01
C ILE A 67 -3.89 -6.99 12.64
N THR A 68 -4.97 -6.22 12.72
CA THR A 68 -6.22 -6.65 13.35
C THR A 68 -6.92 -7.76 12.56
N ASN A 69 -6.76 -7.82 11.23
CA ASN A 69 -7.42 -8.81 10.37
C ASN A 69 -6.59 -10.05 10.07
N LEU A 70 -5.47 -10.26 10.76
CA LEU A 70 -4.68 -11.48 10.57
C LEU A 70 -5.51 -12.74 10.86
N LYS A 71 -5.67 -13.57 9.82
CA LYS A 71 -6.31 -14.88 9.84
C LYS A 71 -5.24 -15.93 10.11
N ILE A 72 -4.88 -16.05 11.37
CA ILE A 72 -3.97 -17.09 11.87
C ILE A 72 -4.72 -17.89 12.93
N ASP A 73 -4.61 -19.22 12.88
CA ASP A 73 -5.21 -20.10 13.88
C ASP A 73 -4.63 -19.76 15.25
N PHE A 74 -5.47 -19.21 16.16
CA PHE A 74 -5.09 -18.55 17.42
C PHE A 74 -4.40 -19.49 18.42
N HIS A 75 -3.13 -19.81 18.17
CA HIS A 75 -2.23 -20.44 19.14
C HIS A 75 -1.04 -19.50 19.41
N ARG A 76 -1.36 -18.29 19.91
CA ARG A 76 -0.51 -17.32 20.65
C ARG A 76 0.93 -17.03 20.17
N SER A 77 1.33 -17.38 18.94
CA SER A 77 2.71 -17.14 18.44
C SER A 77 2.79 -16.81 16.94
N ASP A 78 1.68 -16.41 16.33
CA ASP A 78 1.57 -16.46 14.87
C ASP A 78 2.09 -15.19 14.15
N THR A 79 2.22 -14.05 14.84
CA THR A 79 2.96 -12.88 14.30
C THR A 79 4.43 -13.20 14.05
N VAL A 80 5.02 -14.08 14.86
CA VAL A 80 6.38 -14.61 14.66
C VAL A 80 6.41 -15.54 13.45
N LYS A 81 5.33 -16.27 13.15
CA LYS A 81 5.28 -17.16 11.97
C LYS A 81 5.24 -16.39 10.64
N LEU A 82 4.73 -15.16 10.64
CA LEU A 82 4.65 -14.32 9.44
C LEU A 82 5.84 -13.36 9.29
N SER A 83 6.68 -13.23 10.32
CA SER A 83 7.89 -12.41 10.30
C SER A 83 9.14 -13.28 10.02
N PRO A 84 10.16 -12.78 9.30
CA PRO A 84 10.25 -11.44 8.73
C PRO A 84 9.28 -11.22 7.58
N ILE A 85 8.75 -10.00 7.45
CA ILE A 85 7.88 -9.58 6.36
C ILE A 85 8.64 -8.65 5.42
N VAL A 86 8.62 -8.99 4.14
CA VAL A 86 9.05 -8.08 3.08
C VAL A 86 7.93 -7.10 2.79
N VAL A 87 8.19 -5.81 2.83
CA VAL A 87 7.19 -4.77 2.50
C VAL A 87 7.53 -4.18 1.13
N THR A 88 6.59 -4.25 0.19
CA THR A 88 6.75 -3.66 -1.14
C THR A 88 6.21 -2.23 -1.20
N THR A 89 6.62 -1.49 -2.23
CA THR A 89 5.99 -0.21 -2.56
C THR A 89 4.54 -0.40 -3.03
N PHE A 90 3.63 0.49 -2.66
CA PHE A 90 2.27 0.52 -3.20
C PHE A 90 2.31 0.86 -4.70
N ALA A 91 1.81 -0.05 -5.54
CA ALA A 91 1.78 0.09 -6.99
C ALA A 91 0.42 0.57 -7.51
N ASP A 92 0.36 1.15 -8.71
CA ASP A 92 -0.92 1.46 -9.35
C ASP A 92 -1.65 0.15 -9.68
N LEU A 93 -2.92 0.03 -9.29
CA LEU A 93 -3.72 -1.17 -9.56
C LEU A 93 -3.88 -1.44 -11.07
N ASN A 94 -3.83 -0.40 -11.90
CA ASN A 94 -3.94 -0.51 -13.36
C ASN A 94 -2.61 -0.89 -14.02
N ASP A 95 -1.48 -0.59 -13.36
CA ASP A 95 -0.13 -0.94 -13.83
C ASP A 95 0.78 -1.18 -12.62
N LEU A 96 0.96 -2.47 -12.28
CA LEU A 96 1.68 -2.90 -11.08
C LEU A 96 3.19 -2.62 -11.14
N SER A 97 3.72 -2.24 -12.32
CA SER A 97 5.11 -1.80 -12.49
C SER A 97 5.31 -0.32 -12.11
N LEU A 98 4.22 0.44 -11.94
CA LEU A 98 4.26 1.88 -11.69
C LEU A 98 3.91 2.24 -10.25
N THR A 99 4.57 3.28 -9.75
CA THR A 99 4.26 3.91 -8.47
C THR A 99 4.54 5.41 -8.49
N THR A 100 3.88 6.14 -7.62
CA THR A 100 3.98 7.61 -7.48
C THR A 100 4.77 7.99 -6.24
N THR A 101 5.03 9.29 -6.03
CA THR A 101 5.56 9.75 -4.75
C THR A 101 4.59 9.42 -3.62
N LEU A 102 3.29 9.55 -3.88
CA LEU A 102 2.24 9.15 -2.92
C LEU A 102 2.38 7.68 -2.53
N GLY A 103 2.47 6.76 -3.51
CA GLY A 103 2.62 5.33 -3.25
C GLY A 103 3.87 4.99 -2.43
N ARG A 104 5.01 5.64 -2.74
CA ARG A 104 6.26 5.50 -1.98
C ARG A 104 6.13 6.00 -0.55
N SER A 105 5.66 7.23 -0.35
CA SER A 105 5.49 7.81 0.99
C SER A 105 4.51 7.01 1.84
N PHE A 106 3.41 6.54 1.24
CA PHE A 106 2.44 5.71 1.94
C PHE A 106 3.04 4.37 2.39
N SER A 107 3.86 3.72 1.55
CA SER A 107 4.60 2.51 1.93
C SER A 107 5.51 2.72 3.14
N GLU A 108 6.29 3.81 3.18
CA GLU A 108 7.18 4.12 4.30
C GLU A 108 6.40 4.28 5.62
N MET A 109 5.26 4.97 5.57
CA MET A 109 4.41 5.16 6.74
C MET A 109 3.78 3.84 7.22
N VAL A 110 3.31 2.99 6.29
CA VAL A 110 2.77 1.66 6.64
C VAL A 110 3.87 0.79 7.23
N MET A 111 5.06 0.78 6.63
CA MET A 111 6.23 0.05 7.13
C MET A 111 6.59 0.48 8.55
N THR A 112 6.61 1.78 8.82
CA THR A 112 6.81 2.36 10.15
C THR A 112 5.75 1.85 11.14
N GLY A 113 4.48 1.85 10.72
CA GLY A 113 3.37 1.35 11.53
C GLY A 113 3.46 -0.14 11.86
N LEU A 114 3.86 -0.97 10.90
CA LEU A 114 4.07 -2.41 11.12
C LEU A 114 5.27 -2.67 12.04
N HIS A 115 6.39 -1.97 11.82
CA HIS A 115 7.59 -2.08 12.66
C HIS A 115 7.30 -1.67 14.11
N ALA A 116 6.55 -0.57 14.31
CA ALA A 116 6.09 -0.13 15.64
C ALA A 116 5.20 -1.16 16.37
N LYS A 117 4.73 -2.19 15.67
CA LYS A 117 3.93 -3.29 16.20
C LYS A 117 4.71 -4.62 16.24
N ASN A 118 6.04 -4.54 16.26
CA ASN A 118 6.98 -5.66 16.42
C ASN A 118 6.98 -6.67 15.25
N PHE A 119 6.58 -6.24 14.05
CA PHE A 119 6.89 -7.02 12.85
C PHE A 119 8.37 -6.81 12.50
N GLU A 120 9.09 -7.90 12.27
CA GLU A 120 10.44 -7.82 11.70
C GLU A 120 10.32 -7.51 10.20
N ILE A 121 10.82 -6.35 9.79
CA ILE A 121 10.66 -5.85 8.42
C ILE A 121 11.94 -6.08 7.62
N ILE A 122 11.77 -6.53 6.37
CA ILE A 122 12.83 -6.53 5.36
C ILE A 122 12.52 -5.43 4.35
N GLU A 123 13.30 -4.34 4.44
CA GLU A 123 13.26 -3.23 3.48
C GLU A 123 13.99 -3.65 2.19
N MET A 124 13.33 -3.55 1.04
CA MET A 124 13.93 -3.89 -0.24
C MET A 124 14.45 -2.63 -0.94
N ARG A 125 15.77 -2.36 -0.81
CA ARG A 125 16.42 -1.15 -1.36
C ARG A 125 16.75 -1.16 -2.86
N LYS A 126 16.03 -1.90 -3.70
CA LYS A 126 16.22 -1.82 -5.16
C LYS A 126 15.02 -1.17 -5.82
N GLY A 127 15.27 -0.01 -6.44
CA GLY A 127 14.32 0.98 -6.94
C GLY A 127 13.42 0.59 -8.10
N ASN A 128 13.10 -0.70 -8.26
CA ASN A 128 12.11 -1.13 -9.23
C ASN A 128 10.93 -1.70 -8.45
N ALA A 129 9.73 -1.21 -8.75
CA ALA A 129 8.49 -1.82 -8.30
C ALA A 129 8.65 -3.33 -8.48
N ILE A 130 8.64 -4.05 -7.37
CA ILE A 130 8.71 -5.50 -7.47
C ILE A 130 7.41 -5.90 -8.11
N ASP A 131 7.52 -6.41 -9.33
CA ASP A 131 6.35 -6.74 -10.13
C ASP A 131 5.53 -7.77 -9.35
N ILE A 132 4.29 -7.39 -9.07
CA ILE A 132 3.24 -8.31 -8.69
C ILE A 132 2.48 -8.54 -9.99
N VAL A 133 2.21 -9.79 -10.37
CA VAL A 133 1.44 -10.05 -11.58
C VAL A 133 -0.01 -10.25 -11.18
N LYS A 134 -0.90 -9.53 -11.85
CA LYS A 134 -2.33 -9.83 -11.85
C LYS A 134 -2.58 -10.90 -12.91
N ASN A 135 -2.86 -12.13 -12.49
CA ASN A 135 -3.31 -13.19 -13.39
C ASN A 135 -4.80 -13.45 -13.12
N ASP A 136 -5.67 -13.20 -14.11
CA ASP A 136 -7.13 -13.42 -14.01
C ASP A 136 -7.83 -12.80 -12.78
N GLY A 137 -7.29 -11.71 -12.24
CA GLY A 137 -7.83 -11.06 -11.03
C GLY A 137 -7.28 -11.61 -9.71
N GLU A 138 -6.40 -12.60 -9.75
CA GLU A 138 -5.65 -13.09 -8.59
C GLU A 138 -4.28 -12.39 -8.49
N PHE A 139 -3.86 -12.09 -7.26
CA PHE A 139 -2.55 -11.54 -6.97
C PHE A 139 -1.55 -12.67 -6.86
N MET A 140 -0.64 -12.78 -7.83
CA MET A 140 0.47 -13.73 -7.78
C MET A 140 1.79 -13.00 -7.53
N LEU A 141 2.57 -13.52 -6.58
CA LEU A 141 3.96 -13.12 -6.40
C LEU A 141 4.74 -13.55 -7.65
N THR A 142 5.51 -12.64 -8.24
CA THR A 142 6.49 -13.02 -9.25
C THR A 142 7.47 -14.04 -8.69
N ARG A 143 8.05 -14.83 -9.59
CA ARG A 143 9.14 -15.74 -9.23
C ARG A 143 10.27 -14.97 -8.57
N ASP A 144 10.63 -13.82 -9.12
CA ASP A 144 11.71 -12.96 -8.62
C ASP A 144 11.43 -12.47 -7.20
N LEU A 145 10.21 -12.00 -6.90
CA LEU A 145 9.84 -11.60 -5.53
C LEU A 145 9.89 -12.78 -4.57
N ARG A 146 9.41 -13.96 -5.00
CA ARG A 146 9.42 -15.16 -4.16
C ARG A 146 10.84 -15.63 -3.85
N ASP A 147 11.72 -15.64 -4.84
CA ASP A 147 13.10 -16.07 -4.69
C ASP A 147 13.90 -15.08 -3.86
N LEU A 148 13.70 -13.77 -4.08
CA LEU A 148 14.33 -12.72 -3.29
C LEU A 148 13.87 -12.76 -1.84
N ALA A 149 12.57 -12.92 -1.58
CA ALA A 149 12.05 -13.03 -0.23
C ALA A 149 12.54 -14.31 0.48
N LYS A 150 12.67 -15.43 -0.25
CA LYS A 150 13.29 -16.67 0.28
C LYS A 150 14.76 -16.48 0.62
N ASN A 151 15.53 -15.78 -0.22
CA ASN A 151 16.95 -15.49 0.03
C ASN A 151 17.16 -14.63 1.27
N HIS A 152 16.16 -13.85 1.65
CA HIS A 152 16.14 -13.05 2.88
C HIS A 152 15.40 -13.74 4.05
N ASN A 153 15.12 -15.05 3.93
CA ASN A 153 14.40 -15.84 4.93
C ASN A 153 13.02 -15.27 5.35
N ALA A 154 12.43 -14.43 4.51
CA ALA A 154 11.11 -13.86 4.76
C ALA A 154 10.04 -14.96 4.80
N LYS A 155 9.07 -14.80 5.69
CA LYS A 155 7.93 -15.72 5.82
C LYS A 155 6.71 -15.25 5.07
N SER A 156 6.56 -13.94 4.98
CA SER A 156 5.48 -13.30 4.26
C SER A 156 5.94 -12.08 3.49
N VAL A 157 5.07 -11.63 2.59
CA VAL A 157 5.19 -10.39 1.84
C VAL A 157 3.96 -9.54 2.13
N PHE A 158 4.17 -8.27 2.43
CA PHE A 158 3.15 -7.23 2.39
C PHE A 158 3.16 -6.59 1.00
N VAL A 159 2.04 -6.70 0.29
CA VAL A 159 1.82 -6.04 -1.00
C VAL A 159 0.75 -4.95 -0.88
N GLY A 160 0.97 -3.86 -1.60
CA GLY A 160 0.06 -2.73 -1.66
C GLY A 160 -0.29 -2.35 -3.09
N THR A 161 -1.56 -2.01 -3.34
CA THR A 161 -1.99 -1.34 -4.58
C THR A 161 -2.81 -0.11 -4.26
N TYR A 162 -2.82 0.87 -5.16
CA TYR A 162 -3.70 2.04 -5.06
C TYR A 162 -4.48 2.27 -6.35
N THR A 163 -5.65 2.89 -6.21
CA THR A 163 -6.47 3.33 -7.35
C THR A 163 -6.89 4.77 -7.12
N VAL A 164 -6.70 5.61 -8.13
CA VAL A 164 -7.14 7.00 -8.10
C VAL A 164 -8.58 7.08 -8.62
N THR A 165 -9.46 7.66 -7.83
CA THR A 165 -10.84 8.00 -8.22
C THR A 165 -11.00 9.52 -8.27
N ASP A 166 -12.16 10.03 -8.66
CA ASP A 166 -12.43 11.48 -8.67
C ASP A 166 -12.36 12.09 -7.25
N LYS A 167 -12.67 11.30 -6.22
CA LYS A 167 -12.84 11.81 -4.85
C LYS A 167 -11.79 11.33 -3.85
N ALA A 168 -11.14 10.20 -4.14
CA ALA A 168 -10.22 9.57 -3.20
C ALA A 168 -9.15 8.74 -3.92
N VAL A 169 -8.03 8.53 -3.24
CA VAL A 169 -7.12 7.42 -3.53
C VAL A 169 -7.49 6.26 -2.62
N VAL A 170 -7.80 5.11 -3.21
CA VAL A 170 -8.14 3.89 -2.49
C VAL A 170 -6.91 3.00 -2.42
N PHE A 171 -6.41 2.73 -1.22
CA PHE A 171 -5.27 1.85 -0.98
C PHE A 171 -5.76 0.49 -0.51
N ASN A 172 -5.22 -0.58 -1.10
CA ASN A 172 -5.46 -1.96 -0.71
C ASN A 172 -4.14 -2.62 -0.31
N GLY A 173 -4.05 -3.09 0.92
CA GLY A 173 -2.90 -3.82 1.45
C GLY A 173 -3.24 -5.29 1.69
N ARG A 174 -2.26 -6.19 1.52
CA ARG A 174 -2.41 -7.63 1.79
C ARG A 174 -1.12 -8.23 2.34
N ILE A 175 -1.25 -9.20 3.25
CA ILE A 175 -0.13 -10.07 3.68
C ILE A 175 -0.31 -11.46 3.07
N ILE A 176 0.68 -11.91 2.32
CA ILE A 176 0.68 -13.19 1.59
C ILE A 176 1.84 -14.05 2.09
N GLY A 177 1.56 -15.32 2.40
CA GLY A 177 2.58 -16.30 2.76
C GLY A 177 3.47 -16.68 1.59
N ILE A 178 4.78 -16.72 1.79
CA ILE A 178 5.73 -17.09 0.71
C ILE A 178 5.73 -18.60 0.47
N ALA A 179 5.51 -19.40 1.51
CA ALA A 179 5.55 -20.86 1.42
C ALA A 179 4.27 -21.44 0.80
N ASP A 180 3.10 -20.93 1.19
CA ASP A 180 1.79 -21.48 0.86
C ASP A 180 0.93 -20.58 -0.02
N SER A 181 1.39 -19.37 -0.33
CA SER A 181 0.65 -18.34 -1.09
C SER A 181 -0.69 -17.97 -0.47
N LYS A 182 -0.92 -18.27 0.81
CA LYS A 182 -2.18 -17.95 1.49
C LYS A 182 -2.27 -16.47 1.81
N LEU A 183 -3.48 -15.92 1.70
CA LEU A 183 -3.80 -14.58 2.16
C LEU A 183 -4.03 -14.60 3.68
N TYR A 184 -3.09 -14.02 4.43
CA TYR A 184 -3.16 -13.96 5.89
C TYR A 184 -3.88 -12.72 6.39
N SER A 185 -3.82 -11.60 5.67
CA SER A 185 -4.57 -10.38 6.02
C SER A 185 -4.80 -9.52 4.79
N ALA A 186 -5.87 -8.73 4.83
CA ALA A 186 -6.17 -7.71 3.84
C ALA A 186 -6.86 -6.52 4.51
N TRP A 187 -6.60 -5.32 4.01
CA TRP A 187 -7.27 -4.10 4.45
C TRP A 187 -7.37 -3.09 3.32
N THR A 188 -8.38 -2.23 3.40
CA THR A 188 -8.62 -1.13 2.46
C THR A 188 -8.79 0.17 3.25
N THR A 189 -8.10 1.22 2.82
CA THR A 189 -8.26 2.56 3.36
C THR A 189 -8.39 3.58 2.22
N ARG A 190 -8.98 4.73 2.51
CA ARG A 190 -9.25 5.79 1.52
C ARG A 190 -8.66 7.10 2.01
N LEU A 191 -7.91 7.74 1.12
CA LEU A 191 -7.38 9.08 1.32
C LEU A 191 -8.15 10.06 0.43
N VAL A 192 -8.77 11.08 1.03
CA VAL A 192 -9.45 12.16 0.28
C VAL A 192 -8.46 12.82 -0.65
N ARG A 193 -8.91 13.11 -1.89
CA ARG A 193 -8.08 13.86 -2.83
C ARG A 193 -8.09 15.34 -2.47
N THR A 194 -6.93 15.83 -2.09
CA THR A 194 -6.62 17.25 -1.92
C THR A 194 -5.61 17.68 -2.98
N LYS A 195 -5.37 18.98 -3.11
CA LYS A 195 -4.30 19.50 -4.02
C LYS A 195 -2.92 18.95 -3.66
N GLU A 196 -2.68 18.69 -2.38
CA GLU A 196 -1.45 18.07 -1.89
C GLU A 196 -1.34 16.62 -2.36
N VAL A 197 -2.38 15.82 -2.15
CA VAL A 197 -2.44 14.42 -2.61
C VAL A 197 -2.25 14.35 -4.13
N ASP A 198 -2.94 15.21 -4.88
CA ASP A 198 -2.80 15.30 -6.34
C ASP A 198 -1.38 15.68 -6.77
N SER A 199 -0.68 16.49 -5.98
CA SER A 199 0.72 16.82 -6.24
C SER A 199 1.66 15.62 -6.11
N LEU A 200 1.35 14.70 -5.19
CA LEU A 200 2.12 13.48 -4.94
C LEU A 200 1.78 12.35 -5.93
N LEU A 201 0.60 12.40 -6.56
CA LEU A 201 0.20 11.48 -7.64
C LEU A 201 0.89 11.79 -8.98
N ARG A 202 1.38 13.01 -9.18
CA ARG A 202 2.09 13.37 -10.42
C ARG A 202 3.45 12.67 -10.46
N GLN A 203 3.63 11.75 -11.41
CA GLN A 203 4.94 11.24 -11.75
C GLN A 203 5.76 12.37 -12.39
N LYS A 204 6.78 12.87 -11.69
CA LYS A 204 7.83 13.63 -12.38
C LYS A 204 8.57 12.64 -13.27
N LYS A 205 8.45 12.76 -14.60
CA LYS A 205 9.42 12.16 -15.50
C LYS A 205 10.78 12.73 -15.09
N HIS A 206 11.66 11.91 -14.54
CA HIS A 206 13.08 12.24 -14.54
C HIS A 206 13.49 12.23 -16.00
N THR A 207 13.47 13.39 -16.65
CA THR A 207 14.19 13.58 -17.90
C THR A 207 15.65 13.37 -17.53
N ALA A 208 16.20 12.21 -17.87
CA ALA A 208 17.64 12.06 -17.91
C ALA A 208 18.15 13.13 -18.87
N THR A 209 18.84 14.13 -18.35
CA THR A 209 19.68 15.01 -19.16
C THR A 209 20.62 14.10 -19.94
N PRO A 210 20.70 14.18 -21.28
CA PRO A 210 21.76 13.48 -22.00
C PRO A 210 23.08 14.00 -21.42
N GLU A 211 23.84 13.09 -20.80
CA GLU A 211 25.18 13.39 -20.33
C GLU A 211 25.97 13.97 -21.50
N ALA A 212 26.35 15.24 -21.35
CA ALA A 212 27.25 15.89 -22.26
C ALA A 212 28.59 15.14 -22.27
N GLU A 213 28.98 14.75 -23.47
CA GLU A 213 30.31 14.36 -23.93
C GLU A 213 31.44 14.72 -22.96
N ASN A 214 32.15 13.70 -22.48
CA ASN A 214 33.56 13.78 -22.14
C ASN A 214 34.27 12.52 -22.62
N GLU A 215 34.31 12.34 -23.95
CA GLU A 215 35.41 11.59 -24.56
C GLU A 215 36.66 12.47 -24.55
N ASN A 216 37.64 12.09 -23.73
CA ASN A 216 39.01 12.54 -23.92
C ASN A 216 39.96 11.35 -23.71
N TYR A 217 40.01 10.46 -24.70
CA TYR A 217 41.12 9.54 -24.90
C TYR A 217 41.84 9.91 -26.21
N ASN A 218 43.08 10.33 -26.03
CA ASN A 218 44.03 10.78 -27.04
C ASN A 218 44.44 9.66 -28.01
N GLY A 219 44.49 9.92 -29.33
CA GLY A 219 45.07 8.98 -30.29
C GLY A 219 44.99 9.39 -31.76
N LYS A 220 46.00 10.12 -32.24
CA LYS A 220 46.27 10.51 -33.65
C LYS A 220 46.01 9.41 -34.69
N SER A 221 45.40 9.77 -35.82
CA SER A 221 45.84 9.36 -37.17
C SER A 221 45.12 10.15 -38.27
N LYS A 222 45.91 10.71 -39.20
CA LYS A 222 45.46 11.49 -40.37
C LYS A 222 45.04 10.55 -41.50
N SER A 223 43.96 10.87 -42.22
CA SER A 223 43.95 10.74 -43.70
C SER A 223 42.82 11.55 -44.34
N LYS A 224 43.19 12.42 -45.28
CA LYS A 224 42.31 13.13 -46.21
C LYS A 224 41.83 12.14 -47.30
N LYS A 225 40.53 12.16 -47.66
CA LYS A 225 40.10 12.23 -49.08
C LYS A 225 38.58 12.50 -49.25
N LYS A 226 38.35 13.61 -49.92
CA LYS A 226 37.21 14.15 -50.68
C LYS A 226 36.39 13.11 -51.49
N LYS A 227 35.05 13.14 -51.42
CA LYS A 227 34.11 13.40 -52.55
C LYS A 227 32.64 13.07 -52.21
N THR A 228 31.81 14.11 -52.27
CA THR A 228 30.46 14.23 -52.86
C THR A 228 29.66 12.96 -53.21
N LYS A 229 28.42 12.85 -52.70
CA LYS A 229 27.17 12.85 -53.48
C LYS A 229 25.94 12.89 -52.58
N ALA A 230 25.04 13.81 -52.90
CA ALA A 230 23.69 13.91 -52.38
C ALA A 230 22.85 12.70 -52.80
N ASN A 231 21.91 12.30 -51.95
CA ASN A 231 20.65 11.75 -52.44
C ASN A 231 19.50 12.13 -51.50
N ASN A 232 18.60 12.94 -52.04
CA ASN A 232 17.26 13.18 -51.52
C ASN A 232 16.48 11.87 -51.58
N ASN A 233 15.66 11.59 -50.56
CA ASN A 233 14.36 10.98 -50.81
C ASN A 233 13.41 11.36 -49.68
N GLN A 234 12.66 12.42 -49.98
CA GLN A 234 11.37 12.77 -49.41
C GLN A 234 10.38 11.64 -49.75
N GLN A 235 9.63 11.13 -48.77
CA GLN A 235 8.46 10.29 -49.00
C GLN A 235 7.22 11.09 -48.60
N PRO A 236 6.16 11.12 -49.44
CA PRO A 236 5.09 12.11 -49.33
C PRO A 236 4.04 11.75 -48.28
N ASP A 237 3.46 12.81 -47.71
CA ASP A 237 2.29 12.80 -46.84
C ASP A 237 1.10 12.12 -47.55
N LYS A 238 0.49 11.13 -46.88
CA LYS A 238 -0.81 10.58 -47.27
C LYS A 238 -1.88 11.13 -46.34
N GLU A 239 -2.76 11.92 -46.95
CA GLU A 239 -4.13 12.25 -46.53
C GLU A 239 -4.81 11.01 -45.93
N MET A 240 -5.38 11.18 -44.73
CA MET A 240 -6.17 10.16 -44.04
C MET A 240 -7.62 10.63 -44.08
N ASP A 241 -8.42 9.94 -44.90
CA ASP A 241 -9.85 10.16 -45.02
C ASP A 241 -10.57 9.81 -43.70
N ASP A 242 -11.50 10.69 -43.29
CA ASP A 242 -12.36 10.53 -42.11
C ASP A 242 -13.30 9.31 -42.26
N GLU A 243 -13.00 8.22 -41.56
CA GLU A 243 -13.98 7.13 -41.32
C GLU A 243 -14.84 7.44 -40.08
N PRO A 244 -16.18 7.37 -40.17
CA PRO A 244 -17.05 7.65 -39.02
C PRO A 244 -17.00 6.53 -37.96
N VAL A 245 -16.85 6.96 -36.70
CA VAL A 245 -16.83 6.10 -35.50
C VAL A 245 -18.15 5.34 -35.37
N LYS A 246 -18.09 4.00 -35.37
CA LYS A 246 -19.24 3.13 -35.07
C LYS A 246 -19.56 3.17 -33.57
N VAL A 247 -20.77 3.63 -33.25
CA VAL A 247 -21.37 3.56 -31.91
C VAL A 247 -21.86 2.13 -31.68
N TYR A 248 -21.33 1.44 -30.66
CA TYR A 248 -21.86 0.15 -30.24
C TYR A 248 -23.03 0.35 -29.26
N GLU A 249 -24.23 -0.03 -29.66
CA GLU A 249 -25.40 -0.08 -28.79
C GLU A 249 -25.26 -1.22 -27.76
N ARG A 250 -25.58 -0.92 -26.50
CA ARG A 250 -25.50 -1.85 -25.37
C ARG A 250 -26.70 -2.81 -25.43
N PRO A 251 -26.52 -4.15 -25.36
CA PRO A 251 -27.64 -5.08 -25.37
C PRO A 251 -28.46 -4.98 -24.06
N PRO A 252 -29.77 -5.25 -24.11
CA PRO A 252 -30.65 -5.14 -22.95
C PRO A 252 -30.30 -6.19 -21.89
N ALA A 253 -30.37 -5.77 -20.64
CA ALA A 253 -30.15 -6.63 -19.49
C ALA A 253 -31.34 -7.59 -19.29
N ASN A 254 -31.04 -8.88 -19.13
CA ASN A 254 -31.96 -9.88 -18.56
C ASN A 254 -31.78 -9.93 -17.04
#